data_AF-A0A2W5YQV2-F1
#
_entry.id   AF-A0A2W5YQV2-F1
#
_cell.length_a   1.000
_cell.length_b   1.000
_cell.length_c   1.000
_cell.angle_alpha   90.00
_cell.angle_beta   90.00
_cell.angle_gamma   90.00
#
_symmetry.space_group_name_H-M   'P 1'
#
loop_
_entity.id
_entity.type
_entity.pdbx_description
1 polymer ?
#
loop_
_entity_poly.entity_id
_entity_poly.type
_entity_poly.pdbx_seq_one_letter_code
_entity_poly.pdbx_strand_id
1 'polypeptide(L)'
;MKMTDPNADVIKGYRFTATLQLRTPLRILQHHGEVREWSENGLPQYAQSLWEGIWLPVTKTWAELAGPDAKLPSTNSFDDRMFDNLFRKKLVERGFTQDEAATVLPDATASDIGPIPQDGGTYLGFLKAFRRIVESTASPDEKRETIEALPRDHPDYARYISIHRVRSDHWLDQWLGYEGWLEIPGVGARIARRLYDAGLRSRKIIEGASDTQLATIKGIGRATITKIRAATSQLRSAVS
;
A
#
# COMPACT_ATOMS: atom_id res chain seq x y z
N MET A 1 7.83 30.19 26.37
CA MET A 1 6.44 29.75 26.65
C MET A 1 6.23 28.48 25.85
N LYS A 2 6.13 27.30 26.50
CA LYS A 2 5.90 26.03 25.80
C LYS A 2 4.58 26.16 25.06
N MET A 3 4.62 26.12 23.72
CA MET A 3 3.40 26.17 22.93
C MET A 3 2.72 24.81 23.07
N THR A 4 1.74 24.73 23.95
CA THR A 4 0.88 23.56 24.11
C THR A 4 -0.07 23.47 22.92
N ASP A 5 -0.48 22.26 22.57
CA ASP A 5 -1.52 22.03 21.56
C ASP A 5 -2.73 22.96 21.83
N PRO A 6 -3.20 23.74 20.84
CA PRO A 6 -4.35 24.63 21.03
C PRO A 6 -5.63 23.89 21.44
N ASN A 7 -5.71 22.58 21.24
CA ASN A 7 -6.84 21.73 21.64
C ASN A 7 -6.46 20.76 22.76
N ALA A 8 -5.42 21.05 23.55
CA ALA A 8 -4.96 20.20 24.66
C ALA A 8 -6.04 19.98 25.75
N ASP A 9 -7.10 20.77 25.76
CA ASP A 9 -8.27 20.59 26.62
C ASP A 9 -9.04 19.32 26.25
N VAL A 10 -9.17 18.98 24.96
CA VAL A 10 -9.94 17.83 24.44
C VAL A 10 -9.07 16.71 23.85
N ILE A 11 -7.93 17.04 23.26
CA ILE A 11 -7.01 16.11 22.59
C ILE A 11 -5.92 15.69 23.58
N LYS A 12 -5.60 14.38 23.62
CA LYS A 12 -4.47 13.84 24.40
C LYS A 12 -3.27 13.44 23.56
N GLY A 13 -3.42 13.46 22.24
CA GLY A 13 -2.35 13.16 21.31
C GLY A 13 -2.91 12.89 19.93
N TYR A 14 -2.06 12.39 19.04
CA TYR A 14 -2.38 12.12 17.66
C TYR A 14 -1.89 10.73 17.29
N ARG A 15 -2.68 10.01 16.49
CA ARG A 15 -2.32 8.71 15.93
C ARG A 15 -2.00 8.87 14.46
N PHE A 16 -0.87 8.35 14.01
CA PHE A 16 -0.55 8.32 12.59
C PHE A 16 -1.29 7.18 11.91
N THR A 17 -2.08 7.51 10.90
CA THR A 17 -2.84 6.56 10.09
C THR A 17 -2.28 6.58 8.68
N ALA A 18 -1.43 5.60 8.37
CA ALA A 18 -1.01 5.34 6.99
C ALA A 18 -2.20 4.87 6.14
N THR A 19 -2.26 5.30 4.88
CA THR A 19 -3.22 4.74 3.92
C THR A 19 -2.79 3.32 3.56
N LEU A 20 -3.62 2.31 3.81
CA LEU A 20 -3.23 0.91 3.68
C LEU A 20 -3.45 0.41 2.24
N GLN A 21 -2.45 0.64 1.39
CA GLN A 21 -2.44 0.28 -0.04
C GLN A 21 -1.08 -0.28 -0.47
N LEU A 22 -1.02 -1.11 -1.53
CA LEU A 22 0.24 -1.63 -2.10
C LEU A 22 1.26 -0.55 -2.48
N ARG A 23 0.78 0.65 -2.81
CA ARG A 23 1.62 1.80 -3.19
C ARG A 23 2.23 2.55 -2.01
N THR A 24 1.73 2.35 -0.80
CA THR A 24 2.18 3.08 0.38
C THR A 24 3.58 2.59 0.76
N PRO A 25 4.59 3.48 0.83
CA PRO A 25 5.96 3.06 1.07
C PRO A 25 6.18 2.39 2.42
N LEU A 26 7.17 1.50 2.53
CA LEU A 26 7.48 0.78 3.78
C LEU A 26 7.74 1.75 4.93
N ARG A 27 8.53 2.82 4.68
CA ARG A 27 8.83 3.85 5.67
C ARG A 27 7.57 4.47 6.29
N ILE A 28 6.48 4.58 5.53
CA ILE A 28 5.21 5.13 6.00
C ILE A 28 4.41 4.08 6.77
N LEU A 29 4.33 2.87 6.24
CA LEU A 29 3.62 1.75 6.88
C LEU A 29 4.18 1.40 8.27
N GLN A 30 5.49 1.61 8.48
CA GLN A 30 6.14 1.39 9.77
C GLN A 30 5.59 2.28 10.88
N HIS A 31 5.10 3.47 10.56
CA HIS A 31 4.53 4.42 11.51
C HIS A 31 3.02 4.26 11.73
N HIS A 32 2.34 3.39 10.99
CA HIS A 32 0.90 3.19 11.16
C HIS A 32 0.57 2.76 12.61
N GLY A 33 -0.35 3.50 13.24
CA GLY A 33 -0.76 3.29 14.63
C GLY A 33 0.11 3.98 15.67
N GLU A 34 1.22 4.63 15.28
CA GLU A 34 2.06 5.38 16.21
C GLU A 34 1.28 6.53 16.85
N VAL A 35 1.41 6.69 18.18
CA VAL A 35 0.76 7.78 18.93
C VAL A 35 1.81 8.76 19.44
N ARG A 36 1.57 10.05 19.24
CA ARG A 36 2.45 11.15 19.69
C ARG A 36 1.65 12.29 20.29
N GLU A 37 2.21 12.91 21.32
CA GLU A 37 1.75 14.21 21.79
C GLU A 37 2.27 15.32 20.86
N TRP A 38 1.57 16.45 20.85
CA TRP A 38 2.04 17.63 20.15
C TRP A 38 3.32 18.16 20.81
N SER A 39 4.32 18.49 20.00
CA SER A 39 5.56 19.10 20.46
C SER A 39 5.67 20.57 20.01
N GLU A 40 6.63 21.31 20.55
CA GLU A 40 6.92 22.68 20.08
C GLU A 40 7.24 22.73 18.58
N ASN A 41 7.77 21.62 18.02
CA ASN A 41 8.08 21.46 16.60
C ASN A 41 6.93 20.83 15.80
N GLY A 42 5.74 20.69 16.40
CA GLY A 42 4.60 19.98 15.82
C GLY A 42 4.77 18.46 15.85
N LEU A 43 4.00 17.78 14.98
CA LEU A 43 4.07 16.34 14.78
C LEU A 43 5.11 15.98 13.70
N PRO A 44 5.78 14.81 13.80
CA PRO A 44 6.71 14.37 12.76
C PRO A 44 6.07 14.32 11.36
N GLN A 45 6.79 14.81 10.36
CA GLN A 45 6.36 14.76 8.97
C GLN A 45 6.88 13.49 8.28
N TYR A 46 6.15 12.38 8.41
CA TYR A 46 6.48 11.14 7.72
C TYR A 46 6.05 11.16 6.25
N ALA A 47 4.82 11.61 5.99
CA ALA A 47 4.20 11.60 4.67
C ALA A 47 4.68 12.80 3.84
N GLN A 48 5.10 12.53 2.60
CA GLN A 48 5.44 13.55 1.60
C GLN A 48 4.21 14.02 0.83
N SER A 49 3.11 13.27 0.90
CA SER A 49 1.85 13.57 0.22
C SER A 49 0.68 13.05 1.05
N LEU A 50 -0.46 13.73 1.00
CA LEU A 50 -1.65 13.40 1.79
C LEU A 50 -2.18 11.98 1.54
N TRP A 51 -1.91 11.40 0.37
CA TRP A 51 -2.33 10.03 0.07
C TRP A 51 -1.53 8.97 0.84
N GLU A 52 -0.34 9.28 1.36
CA GLU A 52 0.51 8.31 2.08
C GLU A 52 0.00 8.04 3.51
N GLY A 53 -0.50 9.07 4.19
CA GLY A 53 -1.02 8.97 5.55
C GLY A 53 -1.22 10.32 6.20
N ILE A 54 -1.86 10.33 7.36
CA ILE A 54 -2.20 11.55 8.12
C ILE A 54 -2.19 11.28 9.62
N TRP A 55 -1.91 12.33 10.41
CA TRP A 55 -2.13 12.32 11.85
C TRP A 55 -3.59 12.62 12.17
N LEU A 56 -4.26 11.72 12.89
CA LEU A 56 -5.62 11.90 13.38
C LEU A 56 -5.61 12.19 14.87
N PRO A 57 -6.45 13.13 15.35
CA PRO A 57 -6.52 13.45 16.77
C PRO A 57 -7.06 12.26 17.57
N VAL A 58 -6.45 12.01 18.73
CA VAL A 58 -6.93 11.07 19.74
C VAL A 58 -7.51 11.89 20.87
N THR A 59 -8.83 11.79 21.04
CA THR A 59 -9.54 12.52 22.09
C THR A 59 -9.30 11.88 23.45
N LYS A 60 -9.38 12.71 24.49
CA LYS A 60 -9.53 12.23 25.85
C LYS A 60 -10.83 11.46 26.00
N THR A 61 -10.79 10.41 26.81
CA THR A 61 -11.96 9.70 27.29
C THR A 61 -12.80 10.62 28.16
N TRP A 62 -14.05 10.23 28.38
CA TRP A 62 -14.96 11.03 29.19
C TRP A 62 -14.55 11.10 30.66
N ALA A 63 -13.94 10.04 31.19
CA ALA A 63 -13.33 10.06 32.52
C ALA A 63 -12.15 11.04 32.61
N GLU A 64 -11.33 11.15 31.56
CA GLU A 64 -10.22 12.11 31.49
C GLU A 64 -10.71 13.58 31.38
N LEU A 65 -11.93 13.81 30.86
CA LEU A 65 -12.50 15.15 30.66
C LEU A 65 -13.37 15.63 31.83
N ALA A 66 -14.20 14.76 32.39
CA ALA A 66 -15.21 15.10 33.39
C ALA A 66 -14.98 14.45 34.77
N GLY A 67 -13.88 13.70 34.94
CA GLY A 67 -13.51 13.01 36.17
C GLY A 67 -13.93 11.53 36.18
N PRO A 68 -13.35 10.70 37.08
CA PRO A 68 -13.54 9.24 37.08
C PRO A 68 -14.99 8.80 37.32
N ASP A 69 -15.77 9.62 38.03
CA ASP A 69 -17.19 9.37 38.32
C ASP A 69 -18.15 9.96 37.28
N ALA A 70 -17.61 10.54 36.20
CA ALA A 70 -18.41 11.06 35.10
C ALA A 70 -19.20 9.92 34.47
N LYS A 71 -20.52 9.96 34.63
CA LYS A 71 -21.43 9.04 33.96
C LYS A 71 -21.38 9.34 32.46
N LEU A 72 -20.79 8.43 31.68
CA LEU A 72 -21.06 8.35 30.26
C LEU A 72 -22.59 8.31 30.06
N PRO A 73 -23.16 8.99 29.05
CA PRO A 73 -24.41 8.49 28.49
C PRO A 73 -24.11 7.04 28.14
N SER A 74 -24.89 6.10 28.68
CA SER A 74 -24.55 4.68 28.58
C SER A 74 -24.27 4.34 27.12
N THR A 75 -23.04 3.90 26.79
CA THR A 75 -22.68 3.30 25.49
C THR A 75 -23.33 1.91 25.30
N ASN A 76 -24.35 1.68 26.11
CA ASN A 76 -25.23 0.54 26.26
C ASN A 76 -26.68 1.07 26.27
N SER A 77 -26.88 2.26 25.70
CA SER A 77 -28.19 2.82 25.45
C SER A 77 -28.93 1.85 24.53
N PHE A 78 -30.25 1.82 24.66
CA PHE A 78 -31.10 1.10 23.72
C PHE A 78 -30.75 1.45 22.28
N ASP A 79 -30.37 2.70 22.02
CA ASP A 79 -30.07 3.26 20.71
C ASP A 79 -28.79 2.70 20.08
N ASP A 80 -27.72 2.46 20.84
CA ASP A 80 -26.47 1.89 20.30
C ASP A 80 -26.66 0.43 19.88
N ARG A 81 -27.38 -0.36 20.70
CA ARG A 81 -27.74 -1.74 20.35
C ARG A 81 -28.74 -1.78 19.21
N MET A 82 -29.67 -0.84 19.17
CA MET A 82 -30.63 -0.71 18.08
C MET A 82 -29.91 -0.37 16.78
N PHE A 83 -28.92 0.52 16.82
CA PHE A 83 -28.09 0.89 15.68
C PHE A 83 -27.26 -0.31 15.18
N ASP A 84 -26.52 -0.99 16.05
CA ASP A 84 -25.72 -2.17 15.64
C ASP A 84 -26.62 -3.28 15.06
N ASN A 85 -27.77 -3.55 15.70
CA ASN A 85 -28.74 -4.51 15.18
C ASN A 85 -29.36 -4.07 13.84
N LEU A 86 -29.73 -2.79 13.68
CA LEU A 86 -30.25 -2.25 12.42
C LEU A 86 -29.19 -2.30 11.33
N PHE A 87 -27.95 -1.95 11.65
CA PHE A 87 -26.82 -1.97 10.73
C PHE A 87 -26.56 -3.39 10.22
N ARG A 88 -26.45 -4.37 11.12
CA ARG A 88 -26.30 -5.79 10.77
C ARG A 88 -27.49 -6.32 9.97
N LYS A 89 -28.72 -5.96 10.36
CA LYS A 89 -29.93 -6.31 9.60
C LYS A 89 -29.88 -5.77 8.17
N LYS A 90 -29.47 -4.51 7.99
CA LYS A 90 -29.33 -3.91 6.66
C LYS A 90 -28.24 -4.55 5.82
N LEU A 91 -27.15 -5.02 6.42
CA LEU A 91 -26.13 -5.79 5.71
C LEU A 91 -26.72 -7.10 5.18
N VAL A 92 -27.50 -7.82 6.00
CA VAL A 92 -28.19 -9.05 5.57
C VAL A 92 -29.20 -8.77 4.46
N GLU A 93 -30.00 -7.71 4.57
CA GLU A 93 -30.93 -7.26 3.51
C GLU A 93 -30.22 -6.93 2.18
N ARG A 94 -28.93 -6.57 2.25
CA ARG A 94 -28.07 -6.28 1.09
C ARG A 94 -27.30 -7.49 0.57
N GLY A 95 -27.57 -8.69 1.11
CA GLY A 95 -27.04 -9.96 0.61
C GLY A 95 -25.81 -10.48 1.35
N PHE A 96 -25.41 -9.87 2.47
CA PHE A 96 -24.37 -10.42 3.33
C PHE A 96 -24.96 -11.56 4.18
N THR A 97 -24.18 -12.62 4.43
CA THR A 97 -24.55 -13.65 5.40
C THR A 97 -24.50 -13.09 6.83
N GLN A 98 -25.15 -13.76 7.79
CA GLN A 98 -25.07 -13.35 9.20
C GLN A 98 -23.63 -13.37 9.72
N ASP A 99 -22.83 -14.35 9.32
CA ASP A 99 -21.42 -14.44 9.71
C ASP A 99 -20.60 -13.29 9.12
N GLU A 100 -20.82 -12.94 7.85
CA GLU A 100 -20.15 -11.77 7.24
C GLU A 100 -20.57 -10.46 7.91
N ALA A 101 -21.87 -10.27 8.19
CA ALA A 101 -22.36 -9.08 8.88
C ALA A 101 -21.81 -8.96 10.31
N ALA A 102 -21.57 -10.08 10.99
CA ALA A 102 -20.96 -10.11 12.32
C ALA A 102 -19.47 -9.76 12.31
N THR A 103 -18.80 -9.87 11.16
CA THR A 103 -17.37 -9.53 10.98
C THR A 103 -17.15 -8.09 10.50
N VAL A 104 -18.20 -7.32 10.19
CA VAL A 104 -18.03 -5.90 9.85
C VAL A 104 -17.62 -5.15 11.12
N LEU A 105 -16.35 -4.79 11.17
CA LEU A 105 -15.74 -4.19 12.36
C LEU A 105 -16.26 -2.77 12.56
N PRO A 106 -16.79 -2.41 13.75
CA PRO A 106 -17.16 -1.03 14.05
C PRO A 106 -15.95 -0.08 13.97
N ASP A 107 -14.75 -0.61 14.19
CA ASP A 107 -13.47 0.08 14.02
C ASP A 107 -12.73 -0.43 12.76
N ALA A 108 -13.37 -0.31 11.60
CA ALA A 108 -12.76 -0.62 10.30
C ALA A 108 -12.13 0.63 9.66
N THR A 109 -11.07 0.42 8.88
CA THR A 109 -10.51 1.42 7.97
C THR A 109 -10.54 0.94 6.53
N ALA A 110 -10.62 1.88 5.59
CA ALA A 110 -10.62 1.56 4.17
C ALA A 110 -9.22 1.17 3.69
N SER A 111 -9.14 0.10 2.90
CA SER A 111 -7.93 -0.33 2.21
C SER A 111 -8.20 -0.60 0.74
N ASP A 112 -7.16 -0.84 -0.04
CA ASP A 112 -7.33 -1.29 -1.43
C ASP A 112 -8.01 -2.66 -1.52
N ILE A 113 -8.00 -3.51 -0.49
CA ILE A 113 -8.72 -4.81 -0.50
C ILE A 113 -10.11 -4.76 0.15
N GLY A 114 -10.61 -3.58 0.49
CA GLY A 114 -11.87 -3.38 1.19
C GLY A 114 -11.67 -2.99 2.67
N PRO A 115 -12.72 -3.05 3.50
CA PRO A 115 -12.62 -2.74 4.93
C PRO A 115 -11.71 -3.74 5.66
N ILE A 116 -10.84 -3.23 6.52
CA ILE A 116 -9.92 -4.01 7.38
C ILE A 116 -9.92 -3.43 8.80
N PRO A 117 -9.41 -4.14 9.82
CA PRO A 117 -9.26 -3.58 11.16
C PRO A 117 -8.52 -2.22 11.18
N GLN A 118 -8.88 -1.32 12.10
CA GLN A 118 -8.26 0.01 12.21
C GLN A 118 -6.75 -0.05 12.48
N ASP A 119 -6.26 -1.08 13.18
CA ASP A 119 -4.82 -1.31 13.39
C ASP A 119 -4.12 -1.92 12.15
N GLY A 120 -4.89 -2.14 11.07
CA GLY A 120 -4.47 -2.71 9.81
C GLY A 120 -4.49 -4.25 9.78
N GLY A 121 -4.69 -4.92 10.91
CA GLY A 121 -4.75 -6.37 11.03
C GLY A 121 -3.59 -7.12 10.35
N THR A 122 -3.88 -8.32 9.84
CA THR A 122 -2.90 -9.13 9.09
C THR A 122 -2.54 -8.52 7.72
N TYR A 123 -3.37 -7.62 7.18
CA TYR A 123 -3.10 -6.93 5.93
C TYR A 123 -1.95 -5.93 6.03
N LEU A 124 -1.84 -5.18 7.15
CA LEU A 124 -0.68 -4.31 7.38
C LEU A 124 0.63 -5.11 7.40
N GLY A 125 0.62 -6.30 7.99
CA GLY A 125 1.75 -7.23 7.95
C GLY A 125 2.13 -7.60 6.51
N PHE A 126 1.14 -7.98 5.71
CA PHE A 126 1.34 -8.27 4.29
C PHE A 126 1.93 -7.08 3.53
N LEU A 127 1.38 -5.88 3.69
CA LEU A 127 1.88 -4.67 3.03
C LEU A 127 3.34 -4.39 3.41
N LYS A 128 3.70 -4.51 4.70
CA LYS A 128 5.08 -4.33 5.16
C LYS A 128 6.02 -5.36 4.54
N ALA A 129 5.64 -6.63 4.49
CA ALA A 129 6.42 -7.69 3.87
C ALA A 129 6.59 -7.47 2.36
N PHE A 130 5.49 -7.16 1.67
CA PHE A 130 5.47 -6.86 0.24
C PHE A 130 6.36 -5.67 -0.11
N ARG A 131 6.22 -4.54 0.60
CA ARG A 131 7.03 -3.34 0.35
C ARG A 131 8.50 -3.57 0.63
N ARG A 132 8.85 -4.34 1.66
CA ARG A 132 10.25 -4.72 1.92
C ARG A 132 10.87 -5.44 0.72
N ILE A 133 10.13 -6.31 0.06
CA ILE A 133 10.60 -7.02 -1.14
C ILE A 133 10.68 -6.08 -2.34
N VAL A 134 9.61 -5.33 -2.61
CA VAL A 134 9.52 -4.42 -3.77
C VAL A 134 10.57 -3.31 -3.73
N GLU A 135 10.82 -2.76 -2.55
CA GLU A 135 11.80 -1.68 -2.33
C GLU A 135 13.24 -2.21 -2.18
N SER A 136 13.46 -3.53 -2.18
CA SER A 136 14.80 -4.10 -2.16
C SER A 136 15.53 -3.92 -3.49
N THR A 137 16.85 -4.16 -3.48
CA THR A 137 17.71 -4.17 -4.67
C THR A 137 17.70 -5.50 -5.41
N ALA A 138 16.88 -6.47 -5.00
CA ALA A 138 16.79 -7.78 -5.64
C ALA A 138 16.28 -7.66 -7.09
N SER A 139 16.60 -8.66 -7.90
CA SER A 139 16.14 -8.74 -9.28
C SER A 139 14.61 -8.93 -9.37
N PRO A 140 13.99 -8.60 -10.52
CA PRO A 140 12.56 -8.84 -10.72
C PRO A 140 12.12 -10.30 -10.46
N ASP A 141 12.97 -11.27 -10.81
CA ASP A 141 12.70 -12.70 -10.60
C ASP A 141 12.73 -13.06 -9.10
N GLU A 142 13.78 -12.67 -8.38
CA GLU A 142 13.89 -12.91 -6.94
C GLU A 142 12.75 -12.25 -6.17
N LYS A 143 12.38 -11.02 -6.54
CA LYS A 143 11.23 -10.32 -5.95
C LYS A 143 9.93 -11.10 -6.18
N ARG A 144 9.69 -11.57 -7.41
CA ARG A 144 8.50 -12.34 -7.76
C ARG A 144 8.44 -13.65 -6.96
N GLU A 145 9.52 -14.41 -6.94
CA GLU A 145 9.62 -15.66 -6.20
C GLU A 145 9.37 -15.44 -4.70
N THR A 146 9.99 -14.41 -4.12
CA THR A 146 9.82 -14.09 -2.69
C THR A 146 8.38 -13.68 -2.37
N ILE A 147 7.73 -12.88 -3.22
CA ILE A 147 6.33 -12.50 -3.03
C ILE A 147 5.41 -13.72 -3.16
N GLU A 148 5.67 -14.62 -4.09
CA GLU A 148 4.87 -15.84 -4.28
C GLU A 148 5.09 -16.86 -3.14
N ALA A 149 6.23 -16.79 -2.46
CA ALA A 149 6.53 -17.62 -1.29
C ALA A 149 5.95 -17.06 0.02
N LEU A 150 5.53 -15.79 0.09
CA LEU A 150 4.98 -15.15 1.28
C LEU A 150 3.87 -15.96 2.02
N PRO A 151 2.94 -16.63 1.32
CA PRO A 151 1.90 -17.42 1.99
C PRO A 151 2.39 -18.65 2.76
N ARG A 152 3.65 -19.09 2.56
CA ARG A 152 4.21 -20.26 3.27
C ARG A 152 4.27 -20.03 4.77
N ASP A 153 4.63 -18.81 5.20
CA ASP A 153 4.77 -18.44 6.61
C ASP A 153 3.48 -17.78 7.16
N HIS A 154 2.67 -17.21 6.28
CA HIS A 154 1.43 -16.49 6.63
C HIS A 154 0.30 -16.86 5.67
N PRO A 155 -0.49 -17.92 5.96
CA PRO A 155 -1.53 -18.43 5.06
C PRO A 155 -2.56 -17.38 4.60
N ASP A 156 -2.89 -16.41 5.46
CA ASP A 156 -3.78 -15.29 5.12
C ASP A 156 -3.29 -14.47 3.92
N TYR A 157 -1.97 -14.44 3.66
CA TYR A 157 -1.40 -13.68 2.54
C TYR A 157 -1.81 -14.27 1.19
N ALA A 158 -2.14 -15.57 1.12
CA ALA A 158 -2.69 -16.17 -0.10
C ALA A 158 -3.97 -15.48 -0.53
N ARG A 159 -4.85 -15.13 0.43
CA ARG A 159 -6.10 -14.40 0.15
C ARG A 159 -5.81 -13.03 -0.43
N TYR A 160 -4.86 -12.28 0.14
CA TYR A 160 -4.53 -10.93 -0.33
C TYR A 160 -3.92 -10.94 -1.72
N ILE A 161 -3.02 -11.87 -1.99
CA ILE A 161 -2.46 -12.07 -3.33
C ILE A 161 -3.58 -12.41 -4.34
N SER A 162 -4.51 -13.28 -3.96
CA SER A 162 -5.65 -13.65 -4.81
C SER A 162 -6.52 -12.44 -5.19
N ILE A 163 -6.85 -11.58 -4.21
CA ILE A 163 -7.64 -10.36 -4.46
C ILE A 163 -6.97 -9.46 -5.51
N HIS A 164 -5.64 -9.27 -5.42
CA HIS A 164 -4.90 -8.45 -6.37
C HIS A 164 -4.77 -9.12 -7.75
N ARG A 165 -4.60 -10.45 -7.79
CA ARG A 165 -4.58 -11.23 -9.04
C ARG A 165 -5.90 -11.13 -9.81
N VAL A 166 -7.03 -11.27 -9.13
CA VAL A 166 -8.37 -11.19 -9.76
C VAL A 166 -8.59 -9.82 -10.43
N ARG A 167 -8.02 -8.76 -9.87
CA ARG A 167 -8.14 -7.41 -10.45
C ARG A 167 -7.21 -7.18 -11.63
N SER A 168 -6.08 -7.89 -11.69
CA SER A 168 -5.15 -7.81 -12.81
C SER A 168 -4.21 -9.03 -12.86
N ASP A 169 -4.22 -9.74 -13.99
CA ASP A 169 -3.27 -10.83 -14.29
C ASP A 169 -1.80 -10.38 -14.27
N HIS A 170 -1.54 -9.08 -14.26
CA HIS A 170 -0.21 -8.46 -14.31
C HIS A 170 0.04 -7.55 -13.12
N TRP A 171 -0.69 -7.73 -12.01
CA TRP A 171 -0.67 -6.82 -10.85
C TRP A 171 0.74 -6.60 -10.27
N LEU A 172 1.65 -7.58 -10.38
CA LEU A 172 3.03 -7.48 -9.92
C LEU A 172 3.93 -6.66 -10.82
N ASP A 173 3.64 -6.57 -12.11
CA ASP A 173 4.64 -6.09 -13.08
C ASP A 173 5.04 -4.63 -12.84
N GLN A 174 4.10 -3.82 -12.33
CA GLN A 174 4.37 -2.43 -11.93
C GLN A 174 5.21 -2.29 -10.65
N TRP A 175 5.37 -3.37 -9.88
CA TRP A 175 6.08 -3.38 -8.61
C TRP A 175 7.46 -4.04 -8.69
N LEU A 176 7.68 -4.95 -9.64
CA LEU A 176 8.94 -5.68 -9.75
C LEU A 176 10.09 -4.83 -10.31
N GLY A 177 9.80 -3.62 -10.80
CA GLY A 177 10.82 -2.64 -11.18
C GLY A 177 11.53 -2.95 -12.50
N TYR A 178 10.89 -3.67 -13.43
CA TYR A 178 11.48 -4.00 -14.73
C TYR A 178 12.03 -2.77 -15.48
N GLU A 179 11.33 -1.63 -15.41
CA GLU A 179 11.76 -0.39 -16.08
C GLU A 179 13.09 0.13 -15.52
N GLY A 180 13.18 0.23 -14.18
CA GLY A 180 14.40 0.66 -13.49
C GLY A 180 15.54 -0.35 -13.65
N TRP A 181 15.21 -1.64 -13.76
CA TRP A 181 16.21 -2.69 -13.96
C TRP A 181 16.85 -2.66 -15.35
N LEU A 182 16.07 -2.36 -16.39
CA LEU A 182 16.57 -2.31 -17.76
C LEU A 182 17.15 -0.93 -18.14
N GLU A 183 16.81 0.11 -17.38
CA GLU A 183 17.29 1.49 -17.57
C GLU A 183 17.08 2.01 -19.00
N ILE A 184 15.92 1.71 -19.60
CA ILE A 184 15.57 2.18 -20.95
C ILE A 184 14.50 3.26 -20.86
N PRO A 185 14.88 4.55 -21.02
CA PRO A 185 13.92 5.65 -21.10
C PRO A 185 12.78 5.39 -22.10
N GLY A 186 11.54 5.66 -21.67
CA GLY A 186 10.36 5.57 -22.53
C GLY A 186 9.81 4.16 -22.75
N VAL A 187 10.36 3.14 -22.09
CA VAL A 187 9.84 1.77 -22.09
C VAL A 187 9.01 1.55 -20.81
N GLY A 188 7.71 1.33 -20.98
CA GLY A 188 6.80 1.02 -19.86
C GLY A 188 6.92 -0.42 -19.36
N ALA A 189 6.40 -0.69 -18.16
CA ALA A 189 6.61 -1.92 -17.39
C ALA A 189 6.25 -3.19 -18.15
N ARG A 190 5.19 -3.16 -18.96
CA ARG A 190 4.80 -4.32 -19.79
C ARG A 190 5.83 -4.65 -20.86
N ILE A 191 6.40 -3.62 -21.52
CA ILE A 191 7.42 -3.85 -22.56
C ILE A 191 8.74 -4.24 -21.88
N ALA A 192 9.10 -3.59 -20.77
CA ALA A 192 10.28 -3.93 -19.99
C ALA A 192 10.22 -5.40 -19.52
N ARG A 193 9.08 -5.85 -19.00
CA ARG A 193 8.86 -7.26 -18.67
C ARG A 193 9.04 -8.17 -19.88
N ARG A 194 8.46 -7.85 -21.04
CA ARG A 194 8.59 -8.71 -22.23
C ARG A 194 10.02 -8.82 -22.74
N LEU A 195 10.80 -7.73 -22.68
CA LEU A 195 12.24 -7.76 -22.95
C LEU A 195 12.95 -8.70 -21.96
N TYR A 196 12.64 -8.54 -20.67
CA TYR A 196 13.20 -9.37 -19.61
C TYR A 196 12.88 -10.87 -19.78
N ASP A 197 11.62 -11.21 -20.04
CA ASP A 197 11.12 -12.56 -20.28
C ASP A 197 11.73 -13.19 -21.55
N ALA A 198 12.07 -12.36 -22.56
CA ALA A 198 12.79 -12.79 -23.76
C ALA A 198 14.31 -13.00 -23.54
N GLY A 199 14.79 -12.92 -22.30
CA GLY A 199 16.20 -13.08 -21.95
C GLY A 199 17.03 -11.81 -22.14
N LEU A 200 16.43 -10.69 -22.58
CA LEU A 200 17.11 -9.40 -22.74
C LEU A 200 17.13 -8.65 -21.40
N ARG A 201 17.84 -9.23 -20.42
CA ARG A 201 17.78 -8.86 -18.98
C ARG A 201 18.72 -7.73 -18.57
N SER A 202 19.44 -7.14 -19.52
CA SER A 202 20.30 -5.99 -19.26
C SER A 202 20.36 -5.07 -20.46
N ARG A 203 20.62 -3.80 -20.20
CA ARG A 203 20.82 -2.79 -21.22
C ARG A 203 21.85 -3.21 -22.28
N LYS A 204 23.00 -3.76 -21.84
CA LYS A 204 24.07 -4.21 -22.75
C LYS A 204 23.58 -5.27 -23.74
N ILE A 205 22.77 -6.23 -23.27
CA ILE A 205 22.21 -7.28 -24.12
C ILE A 205 21.20 -6.68 -25.11
N ILE A 206 20.36 -5.75 -24.66
CA ILE A 206 19.37 -5.08 -25.52
C ILE A 206 20.05 -4.22 -26.60
N GLU A 207 21.13 -3.52 -26.24
CA GLU A 207 21.93 -2.75 -27.18
C GLU A 207 22.54 -3.64 -28.29
N GLY A 208 22.98 -4.85 -27.93
CA GLY A 208 23.55 -5.82 -28.87
C GLY A 208 22.52 -6.62 -29.67
N ALA A 209 21.26 -6.67 -29.22
CA ALA A 209 20.20 -7.38 -29.94
C ALA A 209 19.92 -6.71 -31.30
N SER A 210 19.58 -7.47 -32.34
CA SER A 210 19.20 -6.92 -33.64
C SER A 210 17.75 -6.42 -33.65
N ASP A 211 17.41 -5.51 -34.58
CA ASP A 211 16.03 -5.04 -34.73
C ASP A 211 15.07 -6.19 -35.06
N THR A 212 15.54 -7.20 -35.82
CA THR A 212 14.77 -8.42 -36.10
C THR A 212 14.49 -9.20 -34.82
N GLN A 213 15.48 -9.36 -33.93
CA GLN A 213 15.29 -10.03 -32.64
C GLN A 213 14.32 -9.25 -31.72
N LEU A 214 14.39 -7.92 -31.71
CA LEU A 214 13.45 -7.11 -30.93
C LEU A 214 12.02 -7.23 -31.49
N ALA A 215 11.87 -7.29 -32.82
CA ALA A 215 10.57 -7.38 -33.48
C ALA A 215 9.85 -8.72 -33.26
N THR A 216 10.56 -9.80 -32.87
CA THR A 216 9.90 -11.07 -32.53
C THR A 216 9.16 -11.00 -31.19
N ILE A 217 9.44 -9.99 -30.36
CA ILE A 217 8.82 -9.84 -29.04
C ILE A 217 7.45 -9.18 -29.21
N LYS A 218 6.40 -9.87 -28.75
CA LYS A 218 5.01 -9.40 -28.87
C LYS A 218 4.86 -7.95 -28.38
N GLY A 219 4.29 -7.08 -29.21
CA GLY A 219 4.04 -5.67 -28.87
C GLY A 219 5.27 -4.75 -28.95
N ILE A 220 6.41 -5.25 -29.43
CA ILE A 220 7.56 -4.42 -29.78
C ILE A 220 7.54 -4.20 -31.30
N GLY A 221 6.92 -3.10 -31.71
CA GLY A 221 6.88 -2.66 -33.11
C GLY A 221 8.02 -1.71 -33.45
N ARG A 222 8.08 -1.32 -34.73
CA ARG A 222 9.11 -0.42 -35.28
C ARG A 222 9.28 0.87 -34.46
N ALA A 223 8.18 1.50 -34.04
CA ALA A 223 8.22 2.72 -33.23
C ALA A 223 8.86 2.50 -31.84
N THR A 224 8.59 1.36 -31.20
CA THR A 224 9.20 1.00 -29.91
C THR A 224 10.69 0.72 -30.09
N ILE A 225 11.08 0.03 -31.16
CA ILE A 225 12.49 -0.24 -31.49
C ILE A 225 13.23 1.09 -31.68
N THR A 226 12.69 2.02 -32.45
CA THR A 226 13.27 3.36 -32.63
C THR A 226 13.49 4.07 -31.30
N LYS A 227 12.53 3.99 -30.36
CA LYS A 227 12.68 4.58 -29.01
C LYS A 227 13.81 3.91 -28.21
N ILE A 228 13.87 2.58 -28.21
CA ILE A 228 14.93 1.82 -27.52
C ILE A 228 16.30 2.20 -28.08
N ARG A 229 16.45 2.30 -29.41
CA ARG A 229 17.70 2.71 -30.07
C ARG A 229 18.09 4.15 -29.79
N ALA A 230 17.13 5.07 -29.80
CA ALA A 230 17.38 6.47 -29.47
C ALA A 230 17.86 6.60 -28.01
N ALA A 231 17.17 5.95 -27.07
CA ALA A 231 17.51 5.99 -25.65
C ALA A 231 18.91 5.41 -25.35
N THR A 232 19.24 4.27 -25.97
CA THR A 232 20.55 3.63 -25.82
C THR A 232 21.69 4.46 -26.44
N SER A 233 21.42 5.16 -27.55
CA SER A 233 22.41 6.04 -28.20
C SER A 233 22.69 7.31 -27.38
N GLN A 234 21.65 7.99 -26.90
CA GLN A 234 21.77 9.22 -26.10
C GLN A 234 22.59 9.02 -24.83
N LEU A 235 22.46 7.86 -24.19
CA LEU A 235 23.19 7.53 -22.98
C LEU A 235 24.65 7.14 -23.23
N ARG A 236 25.03 6.69 -24.45
CA ARG A 236 26.45 6.48 -24.79
C ARG A 236 27.20 7.81 -24.91
N SER A 237 26.55 8.82 -25.49
CA SER A 237 27.09 10.18 -25.62
C SER A 237 27.19 10.95 -24.29
N ALA A 238 26.53 10.52 -23.22
CA ALA A 238 26.60 11.16 -21.91
C ALA A 238 27.70 10.57 -21.00
N VAL A 239 28.29 9.44 -21.38
CA VAL A 239 29.35 8.73 -20.62
C VAL A 239 30.73 8.89 -21.29
N SER A 240 30.78 9.52 -22.48
CA SER A 240 32.02 9.91 -23.18
C SER A 240 32.31 11.38 -22.94
#